data_AF-X6P2L7-F1
#
_entry.id   AF-X6P2L7-F1
#
_cell.length_a   1.000
_cell.length_b   1.000
_cell.length_c   1.000
_cell.angle_alpha   90.00
_cell.angle_beta   90.00
_cell.angle_gamma   90.00
#
_symmetry.space_group_name_H-M   'P 1'
#
loop_
_entity.id
_entity.type
_entity.pdbx_description
1 polymer ?
#
loop_
_entity_poly.entity_id
_entity_poly.type
_entity_poly.pdbx_seq_one_letter_code
_entity_poly.pdbx_strand_id
1 'polypeptide(L)'
;MQSVGDNDTKRNSVTEGSLLKAKSLQREQDKTEIGEIKPGINLQGYCTNESCLASKGLLVWINKGFDSTSLASGKDSFCCPNCGKLTVTTIIKVMFYNSEHSICSSNDAVAVEDKNYQCLYAIKPELLYQLKAQKIRQHAKSLEDLRERSENAMNSTEIKNLIIELQKYEIIVVKPPSLKGDARLLEKLQTDYDGDFNQVFDIGRFTILCDSPIELQTAVAVIKKAERFNLIVSEDKDYFDQKSKTHYRCHNIKLYVPKHDVYVEMQATLKNYTTLEGYTVIENPKLNHLFYELIRAWKPNSSLKEEELKQASEKTLTKINDIICEWIDEKEIKKIANRCKPHAEVGILKPPQLKGKTEEQINGSIPLKLAAFVYEQLLAPDPKKIKGKAIYATLFEYYKKYIVGETNPASCVDVALRLKDVRKQELDEDAAMSQALETYIPLQANNYPFVDNGNNEKNSGYDCHQHILEFLEEKKASERKDVMVLQGKSGSGKSLFCRHLENTLWKNYDNNLTKALPVYISLPKCYHESIEHDIISQALQTKQINKETIDIIRENISFVFIIDGFDEIFDRYNKTKIKSIFMIASIWANGMPKLLSRAEVMY
;
A
#
# COMPACT_ATOMS: atom_id res chain seq x y z
N MET A 1 48.33 -22.67 -55.70
CA MET A 1 48.86 -23.94 -55.17
C MET A 1 47.69 -24.57 -54.40
N GLN A 2 46.90 -25.47 -55.00
CA GLN A 2 47.15 -26.93 -55.14
C GLN A 2 47.53 -27.52 -53.77
N SER A 3 46.91 -28.57 -53.21
CA SER A 3 46.13 -29.72 -53.70
C SER A 3 45.54 -30.41 -52.43
N VAL A 4 44.28 -30.89 -52.37
CA VAL A 4 43.73 -32.17 -52.87
C VAL A 4 44.41 -33.44 -52.31
N GLY A 5 43.57 -34.36 -51.82
CA GLY A 5 43.81 -35.78 -51.47
C GLY A 5 43.11 -36.12 -50.15
N ASP A 6 41.87 -36.62 -50.06
CA ASP A 6 41.16 -37.73 -50.72
C ASP A 6 41.81 -39.12 -50.55
N ASN A 7 41.05 -40.00 -49.89
CA ASN A 7 40.90 -41.47 -50.05
C ASN A 7 40.78 -42.19 -48.69
N ASP A 8 39.99 -43.24 -48.50
CA ASP A 8 38.79 -43.75 -49.15
C ASP A 8 38.30 -44.94 -48.29
N THR A 9 37.00 -45.15 -48.29
CA THR A 9 36.23 -46.40 -48.11
C THR A 9 36.75 -47.60 -47.27
N LYS A 10 35.89 -48.05 -46.34
CA LYS A 10 35.49 -49.47 -46.27
C LYS A 10 33.99 -49.63 -45.99
N ARG A 11 33.30 -50.16 -47.01
CA ARG A 11 31.92 -50.69 -46.99
C ARG A 11 31.84 -51.93 -46.09
N ASN A 12 30.70 -52.10 -45.41
CA ASN A 12 29.98 -53.37 -45.37
C ASN A 12 28.47 -53.10 -45.25
N SER A 13 27.74 -53.63 -46.24
CA SER A 13 26.29 -53.71 -46.42
C SER A 13 25.66 -54.76 -45.48
N VAL A 14 24.47 -54.55 -44.91
CA VAL A 14 23.11 -55.08 -45.27
C VAL A 14 22.35 -54.99 -43.91
N THR A 15 21.11 -54.51 -43.75
CA THR A 15 19.84 -54.96 -44.34
C THR A 15 18.74 -53.88 -44.21
N GLU A 16 17.85 -53.89 -45.19
CA GLU A 16 16.57 -53.17 -45.26
C GLU A 16 15.64 -53.45 -44.08
N GLY A 17 14.94 -52.43 -43.57
CA GLY A 17 13.91 -52.61 -42.57
C GLY A 17 13.34 -51.34 -41.94
N SER A 18 12.40 -50.71 -42.63
CA SER A 18 11.31 -49.89 -42.11
C SER A 18 11.43 -48.34 -42.11
N LEU A 19 10.36 -47.79 -42.72
CA LEU A 19 9.75 -46.48 -42.53
C LEU A 19 10.43 -45.22 -43.10
N LEU A 20 10.29 -45.11 -44.42
CA LEU A 20 9.79 -43.90 -45.08
C LEU A 20 8.73 -43.15 -44.24
N LYS A 21 9.10 -42.01 -43.64
CA LYS A 21 8.18 -40.89 -43.37
C LYS A 21 8.92 -39.57 -43.15
N ALA A 22 9.87 -39.24 -44.02
CA ALA A 22 10.24 -37.85 -44.26
C ALA A 22 9.27 -37.28 -45.31
N LYS A 23 8.13 -36.73 -44.86
CA LYS A 23 7.27 -35.89 -45.69
C LYS A 23 7.05 -34.54 -45.02
N SER A 24 7.64 -33.54 -45.68
CA SER A 24 7.25 -32.13 -45.75
C SER A 24 7.08 -31.36 -44.45
N LEU A 25 8.18 -30.73 -44.01
CA LEU A 25 8.13 -29.41 -43.36
C LEU A 25 7.52 -28.40 -44.35
N GLN A 26 6.19 -28.26 -44.33
CA GLN A 26 5.54 -27.05 -44.81
C GLN A 26 5.38 -26.12 -43.61
N ARG A 27 5.96 -24.94 -43.71
CA ARG A 27 5.74 -23.82 -42.79
C ARG A 27 4.26 -23.45 -42.91
N GLU A 28 3.42 -23.80 -41.93
CA GLU A 28 2.06 -23.26 -41.85
C GLU A 28 2.20 -21.73 -41.78
N GLN A 29 1.67 -21.03 -42.79
CA GLN A 29 1.56 -19.57 -42.75
C GLN A 29 0.66 -19.19 -41.58
N ASP A 30 1.05 -18.17 -40.81
CA ASP A 30 0.25 -17.61 -39.71
C ASP A 30 -1.14 -17.24 -40.23
N LYS A 31 -2.13 -18.11 -39.96
CA LYS A 31 -3.53 -17.84 -40.27
C LYS A 31 -4.04 -16.90 -39.18
N THR A 32 -4.51 -15.73 -39.56
CA THR A 32 -5.13 -14.80 -38.61
C THR A 32 -6.38 -15.46 -38.00
N GLU A 33 -6.43 -15.58 -36.67
CA GLU A 33 -7.55 -16.17 -35.92
C GLU A 33 -8.33 -15.09 -35.18
N ILE A 34 -9.64 -15.28 -34.99
CA ILE A 34 -10.53 -14.34 -34.29
C ILE A 34 -11.06 -14.97 -33.00
N GLY A 35 -11.02 -14.22 -31.91
CA GLY A 35 -11.53 -14.65 -30.60
C GLY A 35 -10.41 -14.94 -29.61
N GLU A 36 -10.78 -14.99 -28.34
CA GLU A 36 -9.84 -15.19 -27.23
C GLU A 36 -9.93 -16.62 -26.68
N ILE A 37 -8.77 -17.20 -26.39
CA ILE A 37 -8.66 -18.44 -25.65
C ILE A 37 -8.74 -18.14 -24.16
N LYS A 38 -9.63 -18.82 -23.45
CA LYS A 38 -9.80 -18.68 -22.00
C LYS A 38 -9.73 -20.06 -21.32
N PRO A 39 -9.49 -20.12 -19.99
CA PRO A 39 -9.45 -21.39 -19.29
C PRO A 39 -10.70 -22.26 -19.52
N GLY A 40 -10.50 -23.58 -19.64
CA GLY A 40 -11.53 -24.57 -19.97
C GLY A 40 -11.57 -24.96 -21.45
N ILE A 41 -12.78 -25.28 -21.94
CA ILE A 41 -13.02 -25.77 -23.31
C ILE A 41 -13.08 -24.58 -24.28
N ASN A 42 -12.30 -24.64 -25.36
CA ASN A 42 -12.31 -23.69 -26.47
C ASN A 42 -12.52 -24.43 -27.78
N LEU A 43 -13.54 -24.05 -28.55
CA LEU A 43 -13.90 -24.67 -29.82
C LEU A 43 -13.40 -23.78 -30.97
N GLN A 44 -12.76 -24.36 -31.99
CA GLN A 44 -12.34 -23.65 -33.19
C GLN A 44 -13.19 -24.06 -34.39
N GLY A 45 -13.75 -23.08 -35.10
CA GLY A 45 -14.57 -23.35 -36.28
C GLY A 45 -14.63 -22.22 -37.28
N TYR A 46 -15.55 -22.33 -38.25
CA TYR A 46 -15.81 -21.33 -39.29
C TYR A 46 -17.17 -20.66 -39.10
N CYS A 47 -17.22 -19.34 -39.25
CA CYS A 47 -18.48 -18.59 -39.28
C CYS A 47 -19.11 -18.66 -40.67
N THR A 48 -20.38 -19.07 -40.76
CA THR A 48 -21.14 -19.15 -42.02
C THR A 48 -21.90 -17.86 -42.36
N ASN A 49 -21.88 -16.85 -41.48
CA ASN A 49 -22.53 -15.57 -41.76
C ASN A 49 -21.75 -14.78 -42.82
N GLU A 50 -22.26 -14.71 -44.04
CA GLU A 50 -21.64 -13.98 -45.16
C GLU A 50 -21.37 -12.50 -44.85
N SER A 51 -22.20 -11.88 -44.00
CA SER A 51 -22.02 -10.48 -43.55
C SER A 51 -20.94 -10.30 -42.47
N CYS A 52 -20.42 -11.39 -41.91
CA CYS A 52 -19.40 -11.37 -40.86
C CYS A 52 -18.00 -11.34 -41.47
N LEU A 53 -17.10 -10.49 -40.96
CA LEU A 53 -15.69 -10.49 -41.40
C LEU A 53 -15.00 -11.86 -41.23
N ALA A 54 -15.37 -12.60 -40.18
CA ALA A 54 -14.81 -13.92 -39.90
C ALA A 54 -15.14 -14.98 -40.96
N SER A 55 -16.24 -14.83 -41.72
CA SER A 55 -16.61 -15.80 -42.76
C SER A 55 -15.71 -15.74 -43.99
N LYS A 56 -14.84 -14.73 -44.10
CA LYS A 56 -13.85 -14.55 -45.18
C LYS A 56 -12.61 -15.43 -44.98
N GLY A 57 -12.80 -16.68 -44.56
CA GLY A 57 -11.74 -17.68 -44.40
C GLY A 57 -10.95 -17.63 -43.08
N LEU A 58 -11.46 -16.92 -42.06
CA LEU A 58 -10.81 -16.83 -40.75
C LEU A 58 -11.40 -17.85 -39.78
N LEU A 59 -10.54 -18.43 -38.93
CA LEU A 59 -10.97 -19.32 -37.87
C LEU A 59 -11.43 -18.53 -36.65
N VAL A 60 -12.49 -19.01 -36.00
CA VAL A 60 -13.04 -18.38 -34.80
C VAL A 60 -12.92 -19.31 -33.59
N TRP A 61 -12.45 -18.75 -32.48
CA TRP A 61 -12.43 -19.40 -31.17
C TRP A 61 -13.71 -19.08 -30.39
N ILE A 62 -14.33 -20.11 -29.81
CA ILE A 62 -15.51 -20.02 -28.96
C ILE A 62 -15.17 -20.64 -27.62
N ASN A 63 -15.20 -19.84 -26.56
CA ASN A 63 -14.98 -20.35 -25.21
C ASN A 63 -16.28 -20.88 -24.60
N LYS A 64 -16.23 -22.10 -24.06
CA LYS A 64 -17.29 -22.74 -23.27
C LYS A 64 -16.98 -22.76 -21.78
N GLY A 65 -15.75 -22.45 -21.39
CA GLY A 65 -15.33 -22.43 -19.99
C GLY A 65 -15.19 -23.84 -19.40
N PHE A 66 -15.34 -23.95 -18.08
CA PHE A 66 -15.31 -25.24 -17.36
C PHE A 66 -16.70 -25.88 -17.41
N ASP A 67 -16.86 -26.92 -18.23
CA ASP A 67 -18.15 -27.55 -18.49
C ASP A 67 -17.98 -29.03 -18.83
N SER A 68 -19.09 -29.78 -18.81
CA SER A 68 -19.22 -31.14 -19.35
C SER A 68 -20.28 -31.12 -20.44
N THR A 69 -19.85 -31.18 -21.71
CA THR A 69 -20.73 -30.99 -22.87
C THR A 69 -20.47 -32.01 -23.96
N SER A 70 -21.47 -32.28 -24.79
CA SER A 70 -21.30 -33.06 -26.00
C SER A 70 -21.21 -32.16 -27.23
N LEU A 71 -20.36 -32.52 -28.18
CA LEU A 71 -20.13 -31.80 -29.42
C LEU A 71 -20.39 -32.72 -30.61
N ALA A 72 -21.32 -32.33 -31.49
CA ALA A 72 -21.54 -32.92 -32.80
C ALA A 72 -21.26 -31.87 -33.89
N SER A 73 -20.05 -31.93 -34.48
CA SER A 73 -19.66 -30.99 -35.53
C SER A 73 -20.62 -31.08 -36.74
N GLY A 74 -21.12 -29.93 -37.19
CA GLY A 74 -22.09 -29.82 -38.28
C GLY A 74 -23.56 -29.87 -37.85
N LYS A 75 -23.87 -30.30 -36.62
CA LYS A 75 -25.23 -30.30 -36.05
C LYS A 75 -25.44 -29.16 -35.07
N ASP A 76 -24.44 -28.92 -34.22
CA ASP A 76 -24.49 -27.85 -33.23
C ASP A 76 -24.17 -26.49 -33.87
N SER A 77 -24.75 -25.42 -33.35
CA SER A 77 -24.46 -24.05 -33.76
C SER A 77 -23.99 -23.22 -32.57
N PHE A 78 -22.95 -22.42 -32.78
CA PHE A 78 -22.34 -21.59 -31.74
C PHE A 78 -22.28 -20.12 -32.15
N CYS A 79 -22.32 -19.24 -31.15
CA CYS A 79 -22.24 -17.80 -31.36
C CYS A 79 -20.83 -17.43 -31.86
N CYS A 80 -20.75 -16.80 -33.02
CA CYS A 80 -19.51 -16.23 -33.51
C CYS A 80 -19.12 -15.02 -32.65
N PRO A 81 -17.89 -14.95 -32.10
CA PRO A 81 -17.47 -13.80 -31.27
C PRO A 81 -17.44 -12.47 -32.04
N ASN A 82 -17.33 -12.50 -33.37
CA ASN A 82 -17.28 -11.30 -34.20
C ASN A 82 -18.66 -10.72 -34.53
N CYS A 83 -19.66 -11.56 -34.85
CA CYS A 83 -21.00 -11.08 -35.23
C CYS A 83 -22.10 -11.37 -34.21
N GLY A 84 -21.79 -12.12 -33.13
CA GLY A 84 -22.73 -12.50 -32.08
C GLY A 84 -23.79 -13.53 -32.48
N LYS A 85 -23.86 -13.94 -33.74
CA LYS A 85 -24.91 -14.85 -34.26
C LYS A 85 -24.48 -16.32 -34.17
N LEU A 86 -25.46 -17.22 -33.94
CA LEU A 86 -25.32 -18.69 -33.95
C LEU A 86 -25.00 -19.20 -35.37
N THR A 87 -23.76 -19.06 -35.79
CA THR A 87 -23.35 -19.23 -37.20
C THR A 87 -22.06 -20.03 -37.34
N VAL A 88 -21.49 -20.50 -36.23
CA VAL A 88 -20.36 -21.42 -36.28
C VAL A 88 -20.91 -22.83 -36.12
N THR A 89 -21.01 -23.56 -37.23
CA THR A 89 -21.57 -24.93 -37.25
C THR A 89 -20.51 -26.01 -37.44
N THR A 90 -19.42 -25.68 -38.14
CA THR A 90 -18.33 -26.62 -38.41
C THR A 90 -17.19 -26.37 -37.43
N ILE A 91 -17.08 -27.23 -36.42
CA ILE A 91 -15.97 -27.24 -35.46
C ILE A 91 -14.91 -28.20 -35.97
N ILE A 92 -13.68 -27.71 -36.09
CA ILE A 92 -12.53 -28.47 -36.61
C ILE A 92 -11.51 -28.83 -35.54
N LYS A 93 -11.46 -28.08 -34.44
CA LYS A 93 -10.54 -28.32 -33.32
C LYS A 93 -11.20 -28.00 -32.00
N VAL A 94 -10.77 -28.70 -30.95
CA VAL A 94 -11.06 -28.39 -29.56
C VAL A 94 -9.74 -28.19 -28.85
N MET A 95 -9.64 -27.12 -28.08
CA MET A 95 -8.51 -26.87 -27.21
C MET A 95 -8.98 -26.80 -25.75
N PHE A 96 -8.31 -27.57 -24.91
CA PHE A 96 -8.42 -27.43 -23.47
C PHE A 96 -7.27 -26.57 -22.98
N TYR A 97 -7.57 -25.57 -22.17
CA TYR A 97 -6.59 -24.60 -21.69
C TYR A 97 -6.69 -24.42 -20.18
N ASN A 98 -5.57 -24.49 -19.46
CA ASN A 98 -5.47 -24.34 -18.00
C ASN A 98 -6.56 -25.12 -17.24
N SER A 99 -6.75 -26.39 -17.60
CA SER A 99 -7.80 -27.26 -17.05
C SER A 99 -7.32 -28.70 -16.96
N GLU A 100 -7.89 -29.44 -16.02
CA GLU A 100 -7.92 -30.90 -16.13
C GLU A 100 -9.07 -31.27 -17.05
N HIS A 101 -8.82 -32.12 -18.03
CA HIS A 101 -9.82 -32.41 -19.04
C HIS A 101 -9.88 -33.87 -19.44
N SER A 102 -11.03 -34.22 -20.00
CA SER A 102 -11.20 -35.45 -20.74
C SER A 102 -11.96 -35.24 -22.05
N ILE A 103 -11.58 -36.03 -23.05
CA ILE A 103 -12.23 -36.08 -24.36
C ILE A 103 -12.44 -37.53 -24.77
N CYS A 104 -13.65 -37.86 -25.19
CA CYS A 104 -14.01 -39.18 -25.69
C CYS A 104 -14.78 -39.04 -27.00
N SER A 105 -14.39 -39.77 -28.05
CA SER A 105 -15.17 -39.84 -29.28
C SER A 105 -16.11 -41.04 -29.23
N SER A 106 -17.23 -40.99 -29.95
CA SER A 106 -18.20 -42.10 -30.02
C SER A 106 -17.62 -43.42 -30.52
N ASN A 107 -16.46 -43.39 -31.18
CA ASN A 107 -15.80 -44.57 -31.72
C ASN A 107 -14.71 -45.12 -30.78
N ASP A 108 -14.30 -44.34 -29.78
CA ASP A 108 -13.26 -44.73 -28.83
C ASP A 108 -13.91 -45.30 -27.57
N ALA A 109 -13.42 -46.46 -27.14
CA ALA A 109 -13.90 -47.10 -25.90
C ALA A 109 -13.34 -46.42 -24.63
N VAL A 110 -12.29 -45.60 -24.76
CA VAL A 110 -11.56 -45.02 -23.63
C VAL A 110 -11.43 -43.51 -23.83
N ALA A 111 -11.84 -42.75 -22.82
CA ALA A 111 -11.64 -41.31 -22.78
C ALA A 111 -10.14 -40.99 -22.59
N VAL A 112 -9.64 -40.00 -23.32
CA VAL A 112 -8.32 -39.43 -23.07
C VAL A 112 -8.44 -38.45 -21.92
N GLU A 113 -7.78 -38.73 -20.81
CA GLU A 113 -7.64 -37.81 -19.67
C GLU A 113 -6.25 -37.17 -19.67
N ASP A 114 -6.19 -35.85 -19.46
CA ASP A 114 -4.93 -35.12 -19.47
C ASP A 114 -5.00 -33.92 -18.51
N LYS A 115 -3.83 -33.50 -18.04
CA LYS A 115 -3.62 -32.41 -17.08
C LYS A 115 -2.72 -31.33 -17.65
N ASN A 116 -2.32 -31.43 -18.92
CA ASN A 116 -1.48 -30.44 -19.56
C ASN A 116 -2.25 -29.13 -19.79
N TYR A 117 -1.59 -28.00 -19.56
CA TYR A 117 -2.16 -26.65 -19.62
C TYR A 117 -2.70 -26.30 -21.00
N GLN A 118 -2.23 -26.97 -22.06
CA GLN A 118 -2.72 -26.75 -23.41
C GLN A 118 -2.72 -28.08 -24.18
N CYS A 119 -3.92 -28.57 -24.51
CA CYS A 119 -4.10 -29.72 -25.40
C CYS A 119 -5.03 -29.38 -26.55
N LEU A 120 -4.57 -29.61 -27.78
CA LEU A 120 -5.31 -29.36 -29.01
C LEU A 120 -5.67 -30.69 -29.69
N TYR A 121 -6.96 -30.92 -29.88
CA TYR A 121 -7.51 -32.11 -30.53
C TYR A 121 -8.20 -31.74 -31.83
N ALA A 122 -7.92 -32.48 -32.90
CA ALA A 122 -8.65 -32.36 -34.16
C ALA A 122 -10.01 -33.05 -34.06
N ILE A 123 -11.06 -32.35 -34.50
CA ILE A 123 -12.43 -32.86 -34.51
C ILE A 123 -12.77 -33.35 -35.91
N LYS A 124 -13.18 -34.62 -36.01
CA LYS A 124 -13.68 -35.18 -37.25
C LYS A 124 -15.17 -34.85 -37.39
N PRO A 125 -15.64 -34.45 -38.59
CA PRO A 125 -17.06 -34.36 -38.88
C PRO A 125 -17.78 -35.68 -38.56
N GLU A 126 -19.07 -35.60 -38.25
CA GLU A 126 -19.99 -36.75 -38.06
C GLU A 126 -19.78 -37.62 -36.80
N LEU A 127 -18.70 -37.42 -36.05
CA LEU A 127 -18.51 -38.05 -34.74
C LEU A 127 -19.12 -37.20 -33.62
N LEU A 128 -19.62 -37.88 -32.59
CA LEU A 128 -20.02 -37.25 -31.34
C LEU A 128 -18.83 -37.28 -30.38
N TYR A 129 -18.49 -36.13 -29.81
CA TYR A 129 -17.45 -36.01 -28.79
C TYR A 129 -18.07 -35.66 -27.45
N GLN A 130 -17.67 -36.32 -26.38
CA GLN A 130 -17.91 -35.88 -25.01
C GLN A 130 -16.68 -35.12 -24.53
N LEU A 131 -16.89 -33.88 -24.11
CA LEU A 131 -15.86 -32.95 -23.67
C LEU A 131 -16.11 -32.61 -22.21
N LYS A 132 -15.08 -32.70 -21.38
CA LYS A 132 -15.14 -32.31 -19.97
C LYS A 132 -13.91 -31.50 -19.63
N ALA A 133 -14.10 -30.32 -19.03
CA ALA A 133 -13.01 -29.53 -18.47
C ALA A 133 -13.36 -29.08 -17.06
N GLN A 134 -12.42 -29.23 -16.14
CA GLN A 134 -12.54 -28.82 -14.75
C GLN A 134 -11.37 -27.89 -14.39
N LYS A 135 -11.62 -27.00 -13.42
CA LYS A 135 -10.53 -26.24 -12.79
C LYS A 135 -9.58 -27.23 -12.13
N ILE A 136 -8.28 -27.01 -12.30
CA ILE A 136 -7.25 -27.77 -11.60
C ILE A 136 -7.46 -27.66 -10.09
N ARG A 137 -7.29 -28.76 -9.37
CA ARG A 137 -7.42 -28.84 -7.90
C ARG A 137 -6.37 -29.79 -7.36
N GLN A 138 -5.91 -29.58 -6.14
CA GLN A 138 -5.07 -30.58 -5.48
C GLN A 138 -5.87 -31.88 -5.29
N HIS A 139 -5.17 -33.02 -5.30
CA HIS A 139 -5.79 -34.34 -5.14
C HIS A 139 -5.60 -34.90 -3.72
N ALA A 140 -5.41 -34.02 -2.74
CA ALA A 140 -5.19 -34.44 -1.37
C ALA A 140 -6.51 -34.86 -0.71
N LYS A 141 -6.39 -35.76 0.27
CA LYS A 141 -7.51 -36.30 1.07
C LYS A 141 -7.77 -35.49 2.34
N SER A 142 -6.73 -34.83 2.86
CA SER A 142 -6.80 -33.91 3.99
C SER A 142 -5.76 -32.80 3.85
N LEU A 143 -5.78 -31.83 4.76
CA LEU A 143 -4.78 -30.76 4.81
C LEU A 143 -3.38 -31.31 5.13
N GLU A 144 -3.29 -32.28 6.04
CA GLU A 144 -2.05 -32.94 6.44
C GLU A 144 -1.46 -33.73 5.26
N ASP A 145 -2.32 -34.47 4.55
CA ASP A 145 -1.95 -35.18 3.32
C ASP A 145 -1.44 -34.21 2.24
N LEU A 146 -2.11 -33.06 2.07
CA LEU A 146 -1.66 -32.02 1.14
C LEU A 146 -0.27 -31.49 1.50
N ARG A 147 -0.01 -31.23 2.79
CA ARG A 147 1.30 -30.75 3.27
C ARG A 147 2.38 -31.80 3.03
N GLU A 148 2.14 -33.04 3.44
CA GLU A 148 3.11 -34.13 3.29
C GLU A 148 3.45 -34.38 1.82
N ARG A 149 2.43 -34.50 0.95
CA ARG A 149 2.65 -34.71 -0.49
C ARG A 149 3.34 -33.52 -1.13
N SER A 150 3.01 -32.28 -0.73
CA SER A 150 3.69 -31.08 -1.22
C SER A 150 5.16 -31.06 -0.84
N GLU A 151 5.51 -31.35 0.43
CA GLU A 151 6.91 -31.40 0.86
C GLU A 151 7.69 -32.48 0.10
N ASN A 152 7.11 -33.67 -0.04
CA ASN A 152 7.69 -34.78 -0.79
C ASN A 152 7.90 -34.40 -2.26
N ALA A 153 6.91 -33.75 -2.90
CA ALA A 153 7.00 -33.29 -4.27
C ALA A 153 8.08 -32.21 -4.46
N MET A 154 8.16 -31.23 -3.56
CA MET A 154 9.20 -30.18 -3.61
C MET A 154 10.62 -30.74 -3.44
N ASN A 155 10.77 -31.87 -2.75
CA ASN A 155 12.05 -32.55 -2.54
C ASN A 155 12.33 -33.68 -3.54
N SER A 156 11.41 -33.91 -4.50
CA SER A 156 11.50 -34.96 -5.50
C SER A 156 12.68 -34.75 -6.45
N THR A 157 13.15 -35.85 -7.05
CA THR A 157 14.26 -35.82 -8.02
C THR A 157 13.87 -35.04 -9.28
N GLU A 158 12.60 -35.14 -9.67
CA GLU A 158 11.98 -34.46 -10.81
C GLU A 158 12.11 -32.94 -10.67
N ILE A 159 11.71 -32.37 -9.52
CA ILE A 159 11.84 -30.94 -9.24
C ILE A 159 13.31 -30.53 -9.09
N LYS A 160 14.14 -31.33 -8.43
CA LYS A 160 15.58 -31.06 -8.31
C LYS A 160 16.27 -30.97 -9.68
N ASN A 161 15.94 -31.87 -10.60
CA ASN A 161 16.49 -31.85 -11.96
C ASN A 161 16.07 -30.60 -12.73
N LEU A 162 14.81 -30.16 -12.60
CA LEU A 162 14.34 -28.89 -13.18
C LEU A 162 15.11 -27.70 -12.58
N ILE A 163 15.31 -27.67 -11.26
CA ILE A 163 16.06 -26.61 -10.58
C ILE A 163 17.51 -26.57 -11.07
N ILE A 164 18.17 -27.72 -11.17
CA ILE A 164 19.55 -27.82 -11.69
C ILE A 164 19.62 -27.27 -13.12
N GLU A 165 18.64 -27.57 -13.98
CA GLU A 165 18.61 -27.02 -15.32
C GLU A 165 18.46 -25.50 -15.33
N LEU A 166 17.55 -24.95 -14.51
CA LEU A 166 17.39 -23.50 -14.38
C LEU A 166 18.69 -22.82 -13.90
N GLN A 167 19.38 -23.43 -12.93
CA GLN A 167 20.63 -22.91 -12.39
C GLN A 167 21.78 -22.87 -13.40
N LYS A 168 21.75 -23.68 -14.48
CA LYS A 168 22.74 -23.59 -15.57
C LYS A 168 22.68 -22.25 -16.32
N TYR A 169 21.55 -21.56 -16.26
CA TYR A 169 21.34 -20.25 -16.85
C TYR A 169 21.46 -19.13 -15.80
N GLU A 170 22.10 -19.41 -14.66
CA GLU A 170 22.30 -18.47 -13.55
C GLU A 170 20.99 -17.97 -12.89
N ILE A 171 19.87 -18.66 -13.16
CA ILE A 171 18.57 -18.35 -12.59
C ILE A 171 18.52 -18.85 -11.14
N ILE A 172 18.15 -17.97 -10.21
CA ILE A 172 18.01 -18.32 -8.79
C ILE A 172 16.62 -18.90 -8.55
N VAL A 173 16.54 -20.10 -8.00
CA VAL A 173 15.29 -20.71 -7.55
C VAL A 173 15.29 -20.78 -6.02
N VAL A 174 14.35 -20.07 -5.39
CA VAL A 174 14.23 -20.01 -3.94
C VAL A 174 13.10 -20.91 -3.47
N LYS A 175 13.45 -21.90 -2.65
CA LYS A 175 12.51 -22.69 -1.86
C LYS A 175 12.24 -21.96 -0.54
N PRO A 176 10.98 -21.82 -0.08
CA PRO A 176 10.70 -21.34 1.26
C PRO A 176 11.32 -22.28 2.32
N PRO A 177 11.80 -21.74 3.46
CA PRO A 177 12.51 -22.53 4.48
C PRO A 177 11.64 -23.60 5.13
N SER A 178 10.32 -23.38 5.16
CA SER A 178 9.32 -24.35 5.60
C SER A 178 8.05 -24.16 4.79
N LEU A 179 7.20 -25.21 4.77
CA LEU A 179 5.84 -25.07 4.30
C LEU A 179 5.11 -23.98 5.08
N LYS A 180 4.13 -23.35 4.42
CA LYS A 180 3.31 -22.28 4.99
C LYS A 180 2.78 -22.65 6.39
N GLY A 181 2.95 -21.75 7.36
CA GLY A 181 2.56 -21.98 8.76
C GLY A 181 1.07 -22.23 8.94
N ASP A 182 0.71 -23.09 9.91
CA ASP A 182 -0.64 -23.64 10.06
C ASP A 182 -1.72 -22.59 10.28
N ALA A 183 -1.51 -21.63 11.20
CA ALA A 183 -2.49 -20.59 11.49
C ALA A 183 -2.82 -19.73 10.26
N ARG A 184 -1.80 -19.33 9.50
CA ARG A 184 -1.94 -18.51 8.30
C ARG A 184 -2.54 -19.27 7.13
N LEU A 185 -2.27 -20.57 7.04
CA LEU A 185 -2.87 -21.45 6.04
C LEU A 185 -4.36 -21.65 6.33
N LEU A 186 -4.73 -21.91 7.59
CA LEU A 186 -6.12 -22.07 8.03
C LEU A 186 -6.97 -20.81 7.81
N GLU A 187 -6.44 -19.63 8.14
CA GLU A 187 -7.12 -18.36 7.85
C GLU A 187 -7.37 -18.19 6.35
N LYS A 188 -6.36 -18.46 5.53
CA LYS A 188 -6.46 -18.36 4.07
C LYS A 188 -7.47 -19.38 3.51
N LEU A 189 -7.47 -20.60 4.01
CA LEU A 189 -8.41 -21.65 3.64
C LEU A 189 -9.85 -21.22 3.87
N GLN A 190 -10.14 -20.72 5.07
CA GLN A 190 -11.49 -20.27 5.42
C GLN A 190 -11.92 -19.06 4.61
N THR A 191 -11.01 -18.13 4.34
CA THR A 191 -11.39 -16.84 3.75
C THR A 191 -11.38 -16.81 2.23
N ASP A 192 -10.36 -17.42 1.61
CA ASP A 192 -10.16 -17.35 0.15
C ASP A 192 -10.77 -18.55 -0.59
N TYR A 193 -11.01 -19.67 0.11
CA TYR A 193 -11.34 -20.95 -0.50
C TYR A 193 -12.54 -21.67 0.16
N ASP A 194 -13.29 -21.00 1.04
CA ASP A 194 -14.46 -21.56 1.74
C ASP A 194 -14.17 -22.91 2.44
N GLY A 195 -12.95 -23.07 2.96
CA GLY A 195 -12.48 -24.29 3.64
C GLY A 195 -11.97 -25.39 2.72
N ASP A 196 -12.00 -25.21 1.40
CA ASP A 196 -11.53 -26.20 0.44
C ASP A 196 -10.01 -26.16 0.24
N PHE A 197 -9.31 -27.05 0.94
CA PHE A 197 -7.86 -27.15 0.84
C PHE A 197 -7.35 -27.58 -0.52
N ASN A 198 -8.20 -28.20 -1.35
CA ASN A 198 -7.79 -28.59 -2.69
C ASN A 198 -7.72 -27.42 -3.68
N GLN A 199 -8.04 -26.20 -3.25
CA GLN A 199 -7.80 -24.99 -4.05
C GLN A 199 -6.50 -24.24 -3.68
N VAL A 200 -5.74 -24.73 -2.68
CA VAL A 200 -4.51 -24.09 -2.22
C VAL A 200 -3.29 -24.63 -2.95
N PHE A 201 -2.70 -23.78 -3.79
CA PHE A 201 -1.48 -24.11 -4.55
C PHE A 201 -0.21 -23.52 -3.95
N ASP A 202 -0.32 -22.53 -3.06
CA ASP A 202 0.84 -21.83 -2.50
C ASP A 202 1.45 -22.52 -1.26
N ILE A 203 1.09 -23.79 -0.99
CA ILE A 203 1.75 -24.63 0.02
C ILE A 203 3.10 -25.09 -0.51
N GLY A 204 3.10 -25.72 -1.70
CA GLY A 204 4.32 -26.11 -2.40
C GLY A 204 4.69 -25.06 -3.44
N ARG A 205 5.39 -24.00 -3.05
CA ARG A 205 5.74 -22.88 -3.95
C ARG A 205 7.24 -22.65 -4.04
N PHE A 206 7.73 -22.38 -5.24
CA PHE A 206 9.07 -21.84 -5.49
C PHE A 206 8.97 -20.43 -6.06
N THR A 207 9.94 -19.58 -5.70
CA THR A 207 10.11 -18.25 -6.30
C THR A 207 11.35 -18.27 -7.19
N ILE A 208 11.15 -17.99 -8.47
CA ILE A 208 12.20 -17.96 -9.48
C ILE A 208 12.57 -16.49 -9.71
N LEU A 209 13.85 -16.17 -9.52
CA LEU A 209 14.37 -14.81 -9.51
C LEU A 209 15.35 -14.64 -10.67
N CYS A 210 14.98 -13.77 -11.60
CA CYS A 210 15.75 -13.46 -12.81
C CYS A 210 16.32 -12.04 -12.73
N ASP A 211 17.52 -11.81 -13.27
CA ASP A 211 18.12 -10.48 -13.35
C ASP A 211 17.56 -9.67 -14.53
N SER A 212 17.15 -10.35 -15.60
CA SER A 212 16.67 -9.72 -16.83
C SER A 212 15.36 -10.33 -17.36
N PRO A 213 14.58 -9.59 -18.19
CA PRO A 213 13.43 -10.15 -18.89
C PRO A 213 13.78 -11.35 -19.78
N ILE A 214 14.99 -11.39 -20.34
CA ILE A 214 15.47 -12.50 -21.19
C ILE A 214 15.64 -13.76 -20.35
N GLU A 215 16.23 -13.66 -19.16
CA GLU A 215 16.31 -14.79 -18.22
C GLU A 215 14.94 -15.25 -17.77
N LEU A 216 13.99 -14.33 -17.54
CA LEU A 216 12.61 -14.71 -17.19
C LEU A 216 11.95 -15.52 -18.31
N GLN A 217 12.09 -15.07 -19.57
CA GLN A 217 11.60 -15.83 -20.73
C GLN A 217 12.31 -17.19 -20.85
N THR A 218 13.61 -17.24 -20.56
CA THR A 218 14.40 -18.48 -20.55
C THR A 218 13.90 -19.44 -19.47
N ALA A 219 13.66 -18.94 -18.26
CA ALA A 219 13.10 -19.71 -17.14
C ALA A 219 11.76 -20.34 -17.52
N VAL A 220 10.84 -19.52 -18.06
CA VAL A 220 9.53 -19.97 -18.54
C VAL A 220 9.68 -21.03 -19.63
N ALA A 221 10.59 -20.84 -20.60
CA ALA A 221 10.83 -21.80 -21.67
C ALA A 221 11.40 -23.14 -21.17
N VAL A 222 12.24 -23.12 -20.13
CA VAL A 222 12.75 -24.34 -19.47
C VAL A 222 11.63 -25.05 -18.73
N ILE A 223 10.83 -24.32 -17.94
CA ILE A 223 9.68 -24.88 -17.20
C ILE A 223 8.64 -25.46 -18.15
N LYS A 224 8.37 -24.81 -19.30
CA LYS A 224 7.45 -25.32 -20.33
C LYS A 224 7.89 -26.65 -20.95
N LYS A 225 9.15 -27.05 -20.79
CA LYS A 225 9.68 -28.36 -21.16
C LYS A 225 9.66 -29.35 -19.98
N ALA A 226 8.72 -29.15 -19.03
CA ALA A 226 8.50 -29.96 -17.83
C ALA A 226 8.49 -31.48 -18.09
N GLU A 227 7.97 -31.91 -19.24
CA GLU A 227 7.91 -33.32 -19.64
C GLU A 227 9.28 -34.01 -19.60
N ARG A 228 10.37 -33.28 -19.88
CA ARG A 228 11.75 -33.80 -19.83
C ARG A 228 12.19 -34.19 -18.42
N PHE A 229 11.49 -33.69 -17.41
CA PHE A 229 11.73 -33.93 -16.01
C PHE A 229 10.64 -34.82 -15.38
N ASN A 230 9.77 -35.44 -16.20
CA ASN A 230 8.58 -36.17 -15.76
C ASN A 230 7.57 -35.30 -14.98
N LEU A 231 7.46 -34.03 -15.35
CA LEU A 231 6.52 -33.07 -14.79
C LEU A 231 5.53 -32.63 -15.88
N ILE A 232 4.35 -32.16 -15.48
CA ILE A 232 3.34 -31.66 -16.42
C ILE A 232 3.05 -30.20 -16.08
N VAL A 233 3.13 -29.31 -17.07
CA VAL A 233 2.62 -27.94 -16.90
C VAL A 233 1.11 -28.00 -16.98
N SER A 234 0.40 -27.57 -15.94
CA SER A 234 -1.07 -27.68 -15.86
C SER A 234 -1.79 -26.34 -15.82
N GLU A 235 -1.09 -25.28 -15.45
CA GLU A 235 -1.60 -23.92 -15.58
C GLU A 235 -0.45 -22.98 -15.93
N ASP A 236 -0.67 -22.13 -16.92
CA ASP A 236 0.27 -21.09 -17.35
C ASP A 236 -0.44 -19.73 -17.33
N LYS A 237 0.02 -18.83 -16.45
CA LYS A 237 -0.54 -17.49 -16.25
C LYS A 237 0.55 -16.44 -16.26
N ASP A 238 0.61 -15.69 -17.35
CA ASP A 238 1.48 -14.54 -17.50
C ASP A 238 0.82 -13.27 -16.95
N TYR A 239 1.23 -12.88 -15.74
CA TYR A 239 0.94 -11.56 -15.16
C TYR A 239 2.17 -10.65 -15.18
N PHE A 240 3.19 -11.00 -15.97
CA PHE A 240 4.40 -10.19 -16.09
C PHE A 240 4.18 -9.06 -17.10
N ASP A 241 3.60 -9.36 -18.26
CA ASP A 241 3.28 -8.35 -19.27
C ASP A 241 1.82 -7.89 -19.21
N GLN A 242 0.96 -8.66 -18.54
CA GLN A 242 -0.45 -8.33 -18.32
C GLN A 242 -0.68 -7.83 -16.89
N LYS A 243 -1.45 -6.75 -16.73
CA LYS A 243 -1.78 -6.20 -15.41
C LYS A 243 -2.74 -7.13 -14.66
N SER A 244 -2.23 -7.79 -13.61
CA SER A 244 -3.08 -8.44 -12.60
C SER A 244 -3.92 -7.41 -11.84
N LYS A 245 -4.95 -7.84 -11.09
CA LYS A 245 -5.78 -6.93 -10.28
C LYS A 245 -4.94 -6.05 -9.32
N THR A 246 -3.87 -6.61 -8.76
CA THR A 246 -2.97 -5.92 -7.83
C THR A 246 -1.80 -5.22 -8.54
N HIS A 247 -1.64 -5.40 -9.85
CA HIS A 247 -0.49 -4.97 -10.64
C HIS A 247 0.86 -5.60 -10.20
N TYR A 248 0.85 -6.68 -9.42
CA TYR A 248 2.11 -7.39 -9.17
C TYR A 248 2.56 -8.15 -10.44
N ARG A 249 3.84 -8.03 -10.81
CA ARG A 249 4.42 -8.63 -12.01
C ARG A 249 5.07 -9.97 -11.71
N CYS A 250 4.46 -11.04 -12.20
CA CYS A 250 5.03 -12.37 -12.15
C CYS A 250 4.47 -13.28 -13.23
N HIS A 251 5.25 -14.27 -13.64
CA HIS A 251 4.78 -15.40 -14.42
C HIS A 251 4.49 -16.56 -13.46
N ASN A 252 3.23 -16.98 -13.36
CA ASN A 252 2.83 -18.07 -12.48
C ASN A 252 2.56 -19.34 -13.28
N ILE A 253 3.29 -20.41 -12.98
CA ILE A 253 3.15 -21.71 -13.62
C ILE A 253 2.88 -22.77 -12.54
N LYS A 254 1.84 -23.59 -12.73
CA LYS A 254 1.60 -24.73 -11.86
C LYS A 254 2.04 -26.02 -12.54
N LEU A 255 2.89 -26.76 -11.84
CA LEU A 255 3.41 -28.04 -12.27
C LEU A 255 2.71 -29.16 -11.50
N TYR A 256 2.10 -30.08 -12.22
CA TYR A 256 1.68 -31.34 -11.65
C TYR A 256 2.88 -32.30 -11.56
N VAL A 257 3.03 -32.92 -10.39
CA VAL A 257 4.09 -33.89 -10.09
C VAL A 257 3.47 -35.28 -10.03
N PRO A 258 3.46 -36.07 -11.14
CA PRO A 258 2.66 -37.30 -11.23
C PRO A 258 2.95 -38.32 -10.14
N LYS A 259 4.22 -38.47 -9.74
CA LYS A 259 4.65 -39.42 -8.71
C LYS A 259 4.04 -39.16 -7.33
N HIS A 260 3.81 -37.89 -7.00
CA HIS A 260 3.23 -37.46 -5.74
C HIS A 260 1.77 -37.02 -5.90
N ASP A 261 1.29 -36.95 -7.14
CA ASP A 261 -0.07 -36.61 -7.53
C ASP A 261 -0.59 -35.33 -6.84
N VAL A 262 0.27 -34.30 -6.90
CA VAL A 262 0.06 -32.97 -6.29
C VAL A 262 0.61 -31.88 -7.23
N TYR A 263 0.08 -30.67 -7.10
CA TYR A 263 0.54 -29.51 -7.84
C TYR A 263 1.49 -28.64 -7.01
N VAL A 264 2.55 -28.16 -7.67
CA VAL A 264 3.55 -27.22 -7.13
C VAL A 264 3.50 -25.92 -7.95
N GLU A 265 3.57 -24.78 -7.28
CA GLU A 265 3.56 -23.46 -7.90
C GLU A 265 4.99 -22.94 -8.15
N MET A 266 5.26 -22.50 -9.38
CA MET A 266 6.51 -21.88 -9.83
C MET A 266 6.22 -20.43 -10.21
N GLN A 267 6.66 -19.48 -9.38
CA GLN A 267 6.42 -18.06 -9.60
C GLN A 267 7.71 -17.35 -10.02
N ALA A 268 7.81 -16.97 -11.30
CA ALA A 268 8.95 -16.23 -11.83
C ALA A 268 8.73 -14.71 -11.83
N THR A 269 9.74 -13.96 -11.41
CA THR A 269 9.76 -12.49 -11.44
C THR A 269 11.19 -11.97 -11.54
N LEU A 270 11.35 -10.65 -11.68
CA LEU A 270 12.67 -10.03 -11.65
C LEU A 270 13.15 -9.80 -10.21
N LYS A 271 14.46 -9.88 -9.98
CA LYS A 271 15.08 -9.58 -8.67
C LYS A 271 14.77 -8.17 -8.18
N ASN A 272 14.63 -7.21 -9.09
CA ASN A 272 14.28 -5.83 -8.73
C ASN A 272 12.79 -5.63 -8.37
N TYR A 273 11.94 -6.64 -8.60
CA TYR A 273 10.49 -6.59 -8.32
C TYR A 273 10.09 -7.46 -7.11
N THR A 274 10.91 -8.43 -6.73
CA THR A 274 10.57 -9.33 -5.61
C THR A 274 10.59 -8.59 -4.28
N THR A 275 9.67 -8.94 -3.38
CA THR A 275 9.67 -8.53 -1.97
C THR A 275 10.15 -9.66 -1.05
N LEU A 276 10.82 -10.68 -1.60
CA LEU A 276 11.34 -11.80 -0.82
C LEU A 276 12.55 -11.37 0.02
N GLU A 277 12.43 -11.53 1.33
CA GLU A 277 13.49 -11.19 2.30
C GLU A 277 14.79 -11.95 1.97
N GLY A 278 15.93 -11.26 2.06
CA GLY A 278 17.24 -11.79 1.64
C GLY A 278 17.58 -11.62 0.16
N TYR A 279 16.60 -11.40 -0.71
CA TYR A 279 16.82 -11.24 -2.17
C TYR A 279 16.34 -9.90 -2.73
N THR A 280 15.45 -9.22 -2.02
CA THR A 280 14.87 -7.95 -2.44
C THR A 280 15.81 -6.77 -2.26
N VAL A 281 15.79 -5.86 -3.24
CA VAL A 281 16.42 -4.54 -3.10
C VAL A 281 15.49 -3.51 -2.46
N ILE A 282 14.21 -3.85 -2.26
CA ILE A 282 13.16 -2.96 -1.75
C ILE A 282 13.24 -2.92 -0.23
N GLU A 283 13.25 -1.70 0.33
CA GLU A 283 13.23 -1.52 1.79
C GLU A 283 11.85 -1.89 2.35
N ASN A 284 11.85 -2.44 3.56
CA ASN A 284 10.65 -2.97 4.22
C ASN A 284 9.87 -3.98 3.34
N PRO A 285 10.50 -5.13 2.99
CA PRO A 285 9.92 -6.09 2.05
C PRO A 285 8.58 -6.70 2.49
N LYS A 286 8.31 -6.74 3.79
CA LYS A 286 7.08 -7.35 4.32
C LYS A 286 5.86 -6.44 4.16
N LEU A 287 6.05 -5.11 4.04
CA LEU A 287 4.97 -4.12 4.01
C LEU A 287 3.91 -4.43 2.95
N ASN A 288 4.32 -4.59 1.69
CA ASN A 288 3.39 -4.80 0.58
C ASN A 288 2.54 -6.06 0.77
N HIS A 289 3.20 -7.13 1.19
CA HIS A 289 2.57 -8.42 1.42
C HIS A 289 1.60 -8.37 2.62
N LEU A 290 2.02 -7.80 3.76
CA LEU A 290 1.16 -7.63 4.94
C LEU A 290 -0.04 -6.71 4.67
N PHE A 291 0.18 -5.62 3.93
CA PHE A 291 -0.90 -4.71 3.54
C PHE A 291 -1.93 -5.41 2.65
N TYR A 292 -1.47 -6.20 1.67
CA TYR A 292 -2.35 -7.06 0.87
C TYR A 292 -3.15 -8.04 1.73
N GLU A 293 -2.53 -8.68 2.72
CA GLU A 293 -3.23 -9.63 3.60
C GLU A 293 -4.34 -8.99 4.42
N LEU A 294 -4.10 -7.79 4.97
CA LEU A 294 -5.14 -7.06 5.71
C LEU A 294 -6.36 -6.73 4.85
N ILE A 295 -6.15 -6.43 3.58
CA ILE A 295 -7.23 -5.96 2.70
C ILE A 295 -7.91 -7.09 1.94
N ARG A 296 -7.21 -8.18 1.57
CA ARG A 296 -7.74 -9.16 0.60
C ARG A 296 -9.05 -9.82 1.06
N ALA A 297 -9.12 -10.12 2.35
CA ALA A 297 -10.20 -10.83 3.03
C ALA A 297 -11.34 -9.92 3.50
N TRP A 298 -11.12 -8.61 3.47
CA TRP A 298 -12.03 -7.64 4.06
C TRP A 298 -13.30 -7.51 3.22
N LYS A 299 -14.42 -7.92 3.81
CA LYS A 299 -15.78 -7.64 3.33
C LYS A 299 -16.37 -6.50 4.18
N PRO A 300 -16.49 -5.28 3.64
CA PRO A 300 -17.01 -4.13 4.40
C PRO A 300 -18.49 -4.33 4.75
N ASN A 301 -18.92 -3.85 5.92
CA ASN A 301 -20.25 -4.10 6.47
C ASN A 301 -21.34 -3.17 5.87
N SER A 302 -21.28 -2.89 4.56
CA SER A 302 -22.19 -1.99 3.82
C SER A 302 -22.18 -0.51 4.25
N SER A 303 -21.28 -0.06 5.13
CA SER A 303 -21.12 1.38 5.39
C SER A 303 -20.33 2.03 4.26
N LEU A 304 -20.83 3.16 3.74
CA LEU A 304 -20.19 3.89 2.64
C LEU A 304 -18.72 4.22 2.94
N LYS A 305 -18.42 4.60 4.20
CA LYS A 305 -17.07 4.93 4.66
C LYS A 305 -16.11 3.73 4.64
N GLU A 306 -16.57 2.54 5.04
CA GLU A 306 -15.73 1.33 4.97
C GLU A 306 -15.47 0.91 3.53
N GLU A 307 -16.48 1.02 2.66
CA GLU A 307 -16.33 0.72 1.22
C GLU A 307 -15.32 1.68 0.57
N GLU A 308 -15.43 2.98 0.84
CA GLU A 308 -14.46 3.98 0.37
C GLU A 308 -13.04 3.69 0.87
N LEU A 309 -12.89 3.34 2.15
CA LEU A 309 -11.58 2.98 2.74
C LEU A 309 -11.01 1.71 2.10
N LYS A 310 -11.83 0.69 1.86
CA LYS A 310 -11.45 -0.55 1.17
C LYS A 310 -10.97 -0.25 -0.25
N GLN A 311 -11.72 0.52 -1.03
CA GLN A 311 -11.34 0.92 -2.38
C GLN A 311 -10.05 1.77 -2.39
N ALA A 312 -9.91 2.71 -1.45
CA ALA A 312 -8.70 3.50 -1.29
C ALA A 312 -7.48 2.62 -0.91
N SER A 313 -7.69 1.60 -0.08
CA SER A 313 -6.64 0.64 0.29
C SER A 313 -6.20 -0.18 -0.92
N GLU A 314 -7.13 -0.71 -1.71
CA GLU A 314 -6.82 -1.46 -2.94
C GLU A 314 -6.07 -0.58 -3.96
N LYS A 315 -6.52 0.66 -4.16
CA LYS A 315 -5.84 1.62 -5.04
C LYS A 315 -4.44 1.97 -4.55
N THR A 316 -4.25 2.07 -3.23
CA THR A 316 -2.94 2.33 -2.63
C THR A 316 -2.01 1.14 -2.80
N LEU A 317 -2.51 -0.10 -2.61
CA LEU A 317 -1.75 -1.32 -2.89
C LEU A 317 -1.32 -1.37 -4.36
N THR A 318 -2.22 -1.04 -5.29
CA THR A 318 -1.90 -0.96 -6.72
C THR A 318 -0.78 0.04 -6.99
N LYS A 319 -0.83 1.25 -6.40
CA LYS A 319 0.24 2.25 -6.55
C LYS A 319 1.58 1.77 -5.98
N ILE A 320 1.56 1.07 -4.85
CA ILE A 320 2.77 0.47 -4.26
C ILE A 320 3.34 -0.57 -5.23
N ASN A 321 2.51 -1.44 -5.80
CA ASN A 321 2.94 -2.42 -6.80
C ASN A 321 3.43 -1.76 -8.09
N ASP A 322 2.84 -0.63 -8.51
CA ASP A 322 3.32 0.15 -9.66
C ASP A 322 4.75 0.67 -9.45
N ILE A 323 5.10 1.06 -8.22
CA ILE A 323 6.46 1.45 -7.85
C ILE A 323 7.40 0.23 -7.78
N ILE A 324 6.95 -0.85 -7.14
CA ILE A 324 7.75 -2.07 -6.94
C ILE A 324 8.09 -2.72 -8.28
N CYS A 325 7.08 -2.91 -9.12
CA CYS A 325 7.16 -3.62 -10.39
C CYS A 325 7.42 -2.70 -11.60
N GLU A 326 7.68 -1.42 -11.33
CA GLU A 326 8.06 -0.41 -12.34
C GLU A 326 7.03 -0.28 -13.47
N TRP A 327 5.75 -0.28 -13.12
CA TRP A 327 4.67 0.09 -14.06
C TRP A 327 4.64 1.60 -14.35
N ILE A 328 5.30 2.38 -13.50
CA ILE A 328 5.62 3.79 -13.73
C ILE A 328 7.12 3.95 -13.92
N ASP A 329 7.52 4.94 -14.72
CA ASP A 329 8.92 5.16 -15.02
C ASP A 329 9.73 5.67 -13.81
N GLU A 330 11.04 5.53 -13.89
CA GLU A 330 11.95 5.93 -12.82
C GLU A 330 11.85 7.44 -12.49
N LYS A 331 11.50 8.31 -13.46
CA LYS A 331 11.38 9.75 -13.24
C LYS A 331 10.19 10.07 -12.35
N GLU A 332 9.04 9.43 -12.59
CA GLU A 332 7.87 9.56 -11.74
C GLU A 332 8.11 8.94 -10.36
N ILE A 333 8.82 7.79 -10.27
CA ILE A 333 9.25 7.23 -8.97
C ILE A 333 10.13 8.24 -8.21
N LYS A 334 11.11 8.88 -8.88
CA LYS A 334 11.97 9.93 -8.28
C LYS A 334 11.14 11.09 -7.76
N LYS A 335 10.17 11.56 -8.54
CA LYS A 335 9.28 12.66 -8.17
C LYS A 335 8.43 12.35 -6.94
N ILE A 336 7.92 11.12 -6.81
CA ILE A 336 7.20 10.67 -5.61
C ILE A 336 8.17 10.57 -4.42
N ALA A 337 9.34 9.96 -4.62
CA ALA A 337 10.37 9.80 -3.59
C ALA A 337 10.87 11.15 -3.04
N ASN A 338 10.96 12.19 -3.87
CA ASN A 338 11.39 13.53 -3.46
C ASN A 338 10.39 14.23 -2.52
N ARG A 339 9.15 13.74 -2.42
CA ARG A 339 8.15 14.22 -1.44
C ARG A 339 8.32 13.57 -0.07
N CYS A 340 9.12 12.50 0.01
CA CYS A 340 9.37 11.80 1.26
C CYS A 340 10.17 12.68 2.21
N LYS A 341 9.60 12.93 3.38
CA LYS A 341 10.27 13.57 4.51
C LYS A 341 10.45 12.57 5.65
N PRO A 342 11.59 12.59 6.37
CA PRO A 342 11.79 11.77 7.55
C PRO A 342 10.65 11.91 8.56
N HIS A 343 10.19 10.80 9.16
CA HIS A 343 9.14 10.89 10.19
C HIS A 343 9.57 11.76 11.39
N ALA A 344 10.87 11.80 11.70
CA ALA A 344 11.46 12.67 12.72
C ALA A 344 11.44 14.17 12.35
N GLU A 345 11.34 14.51 11.06
CA GLU A 345 11.12 15.91 10.61
C GLU A 345 9.62 16.25 10.65
N VAL A 346 8.77 15.30 10.30
CA VAL A 346 7.33 15.51 10.13
C VAL A 346 6.57 15.48 11.47
N GLY A 347 6.97 14.60 12.38
CA GLY A 347 6.28 14.35 13.65
C GLY A 347 4.90 13.73 13.39
N ILE A 348 4.86 12.47 12.94
CA ILE A 348 3.60 11.81 12.58
C ILE A 348 2.75 11.62 13.84
N LEU A 349 1.51 12.12 13.81
CA LEU A 349 0.59 12.03 14.93
C LEU A 349 -0.20 10.73 14.87
N LYS A 350 -0.40 10.08 16.02
CA LYS A 350 -1.24 8.89 16.15
C LYS A 350 -2.68 9.18 15.68
N PRO A 351 -3.34 8.28 14.93
CA PRO A 351 -4.66 8.57 14.42
C PRO A 351 -5.70 8.52 15.55
N PRO A 352 -6.65 9.48 15.62
CA PRO A 352 -7.61 9.60 16.73
C PRO A 352 -8.42 8.33 17.03
N GLN A 353 -8.78 7.55 16.00
CA GLN A 353 -9.55 6.32 16.17
C GLN A 353 -8.84 5.21 16.96
N LEU A 354 -7.51 5.28 17.12
CA LEU A 354 -6.73 4.32 17.92
C LEU A 354 -6.61 4.73 19.39
N LYS A 355 -7.09 5.91 19.77
CA LYS A 355 -6.97 6.41 21.14
C LYS A 355 -7.83 5.60 22.10
N GLY A 356 -7.23 5.14 23.19
CA GLY A 356 -7.91 4.36 24.23
C GLY A 356 -8.42 2.99 23.77
N LYS A 357 -7.97 2.50 22.61
CA LYS A 357 -8.32 1.16 22.10
C LYS A 357 -7.35 0.12 22.62
N THR A 358 -7.87 -1.02 23.08
CA THR A 358 -7.05 -2.19 23.43
C THR A 358 -6.64 -2.95 22.16
N GLU A 359 -5.65 -3.84 22.28
CA GLU A 359 -5.19 -4.67 21.17
C GLU A 359 -6.31 -5.59 20.65
N GLU A 360 -7.18 -6.11 21.52
CA GLU A 360 -8.33 -6.93 21.13
C GLU A 360 -9.35 -6.12 20.33
N GLN A 361 -9.58 -4.86 20.72
CA GLN A 361 -10.50 -3.97 20.00
C GLN A 361 -9.98 -3.61 18.62
N ILE A 362 -8.66 -3.33 18.51
CA ILE A 362 -8.00 -3.11 17.23
C ILE A 362 -8.12 -4.39 16.39
N ASN A 363 -7.85 -5.54 16.99
CA ASN A 363 -7.89 -6.82 16.30
C ASN A 363 -9.30 -7.28 15.89
N GLY A 364 -10.34 -6.73 16.49
CA GLY A 364 -11.74 -6.97 16.12
C GLY A 364 -12.24 -6.16 14.92
N SER A 365 -11.47 -5.18 14.42
CA SER A 365 -11.92 -4.28 13.35
C SER A 365 -10.83 -4.07 12.30
N ILE A 366 -11.11 -4.44 11.04
CA ILE A 366 -10.15 -4.26 9.93
C ILE A 366 -9.77 -2.78 9.73
N PRO A 367 -10.70 -1.79 9.76
CA PRO A 367 -10.33 -0.38 9.74
C PRO A 367 -9.34 0.03 10.84
N LEU A 368 -9.51 -0.47 12.07
CA LEU A 368 -8.57 -0.18 13.17
C LEU A 368 -7.23 -0.89 12.97
N LYS A 369 -7.22 -2.16 12.53
CA LYS A 369 -5.98 -2.87 12.15
C LYS A 369 -5.22 -2.12 11.08
N LEU A 370 -5.91 -1.65 10.04
CA LEU A 370 -5.30 -0.88 8.96
C LEU A 370 -4.71 0.44 9.48
N ALA A 371 -5.44 1.16 10.33
CA ALA A 371 -4.95 2.40 10.93
C ALA A 371 -3.69 2.15 11.78
N ALA A 372 -3.69 1.11 12.61
CA ALA A 372 -2.55 0.73 13.45
C ALA A 372 -1.36 0.30 12.58
N PHE A 373 -1.58 -0.63 11.65
CA PHE A 373 -0.56 -1.11 10.73
C PHE A 373 0.11 0.03 9.97
N VAL A 374 -0.68 0.90 9.33
CA VAL A 374 -0.13 2.01 8.53
C VAL A 374 0.65 2.99 9.41
N TYR A 375 0.14 3.32 10.59
CA TYR A 375 0.83 4.18 11.54
C TYR A 375 2.19 3.58 11.97
N GLU A 376 2.21 2.29 12.33
CA GLU A 376 3.45 1.59 12.69
C GLU A 376 4.46 1.53 11.53
N GLN A 377 3.99 1.28 10.30
CA GLN A 377 4.86 1.30 9.12
C GLN A 377 5.48 2.68 8.87
N LEU A 378 4.76 3.76 9.19
CA LEU A 378 5.23 5.13 9.05
C LEU A 378 6.19 5.57 10.16
N LEU A 379 6.15 4.92 11.33
CA LEU A 379 7.13 5.12 12.40
C LEU A 379 8.40 4.27 12.23
N ALA A 380 8.42 3.36 11.26
CA ALA A 380 9.60 2.56 10.97
C ALA A 380 10.77 3.45 10.49
N PRO A 381 12.03 2.95 10.54
CA PRO A 381 13.19 3.71 10.10
C PRO A 381 13.04 4.27 8.68
N ASP A 382 13.46 5.51 8.48
CA ASP A 382 13.26 6.21 7.21
C ASP A 382 13.94 5.48 6.04
N PRO A 383 13.23 5.27 4.92
CA PRO A 383 13.79 4.61 3.77
C PRO A 383 14.88 5.47 3.11
N LYS A 384 15.97 4.82 2.70
CA LYS A 384 17.12 5.46 2.03
C LYS A 384 17.03 5.33 0.52
N LYS A 385 16.53 4.20 0.03
CA LYS A 385 16.44 3.88 -1.40
C LYS A 385 15.22 4.54 -2.02
N ILE A 386 15.32 4.80 -3.31
CA ILE A 386 14.30 5.53 -4.07
C ILE A 386 12.91 4.87 -4.01
N LYS A 387 12.81 3.55 -4.23
CA LYS A 387 11.53 2.82 -4.16
C LYS A 387 10.96 2.85 -2.73
N GLY A 388 11.80 2.67 -1.72
CA GLY A 388 11.39 2.76 -0.31
C GLY A 388 10.79 4.13 0.01
N LYS A 389 11.47 5.22 -0.38
CA LYS A 389 10.98 6.60 -0.23
C LYS A 389 9.66 6.84 -0.96
N ALA A 390 9.52 6.34 -2.18
CA ALA A 390 8.29 6.49 -2.94
C ALA A 390 7.11 5.72 -2.31
N ILE A 391 7.36 4.50 -1.80
CA ILE A 391 6.36 3.71 -1.07
C ILE A 391 5.94 4.43 0.21
N TYR A 392 6.91 4.92 0.99
CA TYR A 392 6.63 5.67 2.21
C TYR A 392 5.80 6.93 1.93
N ALA A 393 6.17 7.74 0.94
CA ALA A 393 5.40 8.92 0.57
C ALA A 393 3.97 8.57 0.13
N THR A 394 3.81 7.48 -0.63
CA THR A 394 2.50 6.97 -1.04
C THR A 394 1.66 6.54 0.16
N LEU A 395 2.28 5.87 1.14
CA LEU A 395 1.63 5.42 2.35
C LEU A 395 1.25 6.59 3.27
N PHE A 396 2.10 7.61 3.37
CA PHE A 396 1.82 8.81 4.17
C PHE A 396 0.66 9.64 3.59
N GLU A 397 0.58 9.77 2.27
CA GLU A 397 -0.57 10.40 1.60
C GLU A 397 -1.87 9.62 1.86
N TYR A 398 -1.81 8.28 1.78
CA TYR A 398 -2.94 7.42 2.12
C TYR A 398 -3.35 7.60 3.60
N TYR A 399 -2.39 7.62 4.50
CA TYR A 399 -2.60 7.83 5.93
C TYR A 399 -3.29 9.16 6.21
N LYS A 400 -2.77 10.26 5.67
CA LYS A 400 -3.34 11.60 5.84
C LYS A 400 -4.78 11.67 5.32
N LYS A 401 -5.02 11.13 4.13
CA LYS A 401 -6.32 11.28 3.46
C LYS A 401 -7.40 10.35 3.99
N TYR A 402 -7.09 9.09 4.24
CA TYR A 402 -8.09 8.04 4.48
C TYR A 402 -8.06 7.46 5.88
N ILE A 403 -6.91 7.49 6.57
CA ILE A 403 -6.82 7.02 7.95
C ILE A 403 -7.15 8.16 8.91
N VAL A 404 -6.40 9.27 8.86
CA VAL A 404 -6.61 10.44 9.73
C VAL A 404 -7.80 11.28 9.25
N GLY A 405 -7.94 11.42 7.93
CA GLY A 405 -8.95 12.25 7.28
C GLY A 405 -8.47 13.69 7.07
N GLU A 406 -8.97 14.34 6.02
CA GLU A 406 -8.55 15.70 5.62
C GLU A 406 -8.81 16.76 6.70
N THR A 407 -9.79 16.51 7.58
CA THR A 407 -10.17 17.43 8.66
C THR A 407 -9.24 17.36 9.88
N ASN A 408 -8.44 16.30 10.05
CA ASN A 408 -7.53 16.16 11.19
C ASN A 408 -6.06 16.35 10.74
N PRO A 409 -5.20 16.95 11.57
CA PRO A 409 -3.77 17.02 11.25
C PRO A 409 -3.15 15.62 11.39
N ALA A 410 -2.42 15.16 10.37
CA ALA A 410 -1.74 13.87 10.39
C ALA A 410 -0.32 13.97 10.97
N SER A 411 0.19 15.19 11.15
CA SER A 411 1.54 15.47 11.60
C SER A 411 1.65 16.78 12.40
N CYS A 412 2.74 16.94 13.15
CA CYS A 412 3.08 18.19 13.83
C CYS A 412 3.24 19.36 12.84
N VAL A 413 3.78 19.10 11.64
CA VAL A 413 3.87 20.09 10.57
C VAL A 413 2.47 20.55 10.11
N ASP A 414 1.50 19.63 10.00
CA ASP A 414 0.12 20.00 9.66
C ASP A 414 -0.51 20.90 10.75
N VAL A 415 -0.22 20.65 12.03
CA VAL A 415 -0.67 21.50 13.14
C VAL A 415 -0.06 22.90 13.03
N ALA A 416 1.25 22.99 12.81
CA ALA A 416 1.95 24.25 12.65
C ALA A 416 1.40 25.08 11.48
N LEU A 417 1.15 24.43 10.33
CA LEU A 417 0.56 25.08 9.16
C LEU A 417 -0.83 25.63 9.46
N ARG A 418 -1.70 24.82 10.08
CA ARG A 418 -3.05 25.28 10.46
C ARG A 418 -3.03 26.48 11.39
N LEU A 419 -2.21 26.43 12.44
CA LEU A 419 -2.09 27.54 13.39
C LEU A 419 -1.56 28.81 12.72
N LYS A 420 -0.63 28.67 11.78
CA LYS A 420 -0.08 29.79 11.00
C LYS A 420 -1.13 30.40 10.06
N ASP A 421 -1.94 29.57 9.40
CA ASP A 421 -3.01 30.02 8.50
C ASP A 421 -4.11 30.74 9.29
N VAL A 422 -4.55 30.18 10.43
CA VAL A 422 -5.53 30.83 11.31
C VAL A 422 -5.00 32.15 11.86
N ARG A 423 -3.73 32.20 12.29
CA ARG A 423 -3.09 33.45 12.72
C ARG A 423 -3.13 34.50 11.63
N LYS A 424 -2.82 34.13 10.39
CA LYS A 424 -2.86 35.06 9.26
C LYS A 424 -4.27 35.61 9.07
N GLN A 425 -5.28 34.75 9.12
CA GLN A 425 -6.68 35.16 9.04
C GLN A 425 -7.06 36.12 10.18
N GLU A 426 -6.68 35.84 11.42
CA GLU A 426 -6.96 36.72 12.57
C GLU A 426 -6.37 38.13 12.40
N LEU A 427 -5.18 38.25 11.78
CA LEU A 427 -4.53 39.53 11.51
C LEU A 427 -5.15 40.27 10.31
N ASP A 428 -5.56 39.53 9.28
CA ASP A 428 -6.26 40.08 8.12
C ASP A 428 -7.65 40.63 8.51
N GLU A 429 -8.32 40.00 9.49
CA GLU A 429 -9.59 40.47 10.06
C GLU A 429 -9.43 41.69 11.00
N ASP A 430 -8.24 41.88 11.59
CA ASP A 430 -7.93 42.99 12.50
C ASP A 430 -6.95 43.98 11.85
N ALA A 431 -7.47 44.76 10.90
CA ALA A 431 -6.69 45.74 10.15
C ALA A 431 -5.99 46.78 11.05
N ALA A 432 -6.60 47.15 12.18
CA ALA A 432 -6.04 48.09 13.14
C ALA A 432 -4.80 47.49 13.84
N MET A 433 -4.88 46.24 14.28
CA MET A 433 -3.73 45.53 14.86
C MET A 433 -2.61 45.34 13.83
N SER A 434 -2.96 44.99 12.59
CA SER A 434 -1.97 44.84 11.50
C SER A 434 -1.21 46.14 11.22
N GLN A 435 -1.89 47.28 11.14
CA GLN A 435 -1.25 48.60 10.99
C GLN A 435 -0.41 48.98 12.22
N ALA A 436 -0.92 48.70 13.43
CA ALA A 436 -0.18 48.98 14.66
C ALA A 436 1.12 48.17 14.75
N LEU A 437 1.15 46.93 14.22
CA LEU A 437 2.36 46.10 14.19
C LEU A 437 3.46 46.65 13.26
N GLU A 438 3.09 47.38 12.19
CA GLU A 438 4.06 48.03 11.29
C GLU A 438 4.80 49.19 11.96
N THR A 439 4.14 49.85 12.92
CA THR A 439 4.65 51.00 13.66
C THR A 439 5.02 50.64 15.10
N TYR A 440 5.24 49.34 15.37
CA TYR A 440 5.52 48.83 16.70
C TYR A 440 6.79 49.47 17.30
N ILE A 441 6.66 49.95 18.54
CA ILE A 441 7.77 50.47 19.34
C ILE A 441 8.06 49.44 20.45
N PRO A 442 9.32 48.99 20.62
CA PRO A 442 9.70 48.04 21.66
C PRO A 442 9.25 48.46 23.06
N LEU A 443 8.59 47.55 23.75
CA LEU A 443 8.09 47.77 25.11
C LEU A 443 9.24 47.63 26.11
N GLN A 444 9.40 48.62 26.99
CA GLN A 444 10.31 48.53 28.14
C GLN A 444 9.53 48.00 29.34
N ALA A 445 10.13 47.06 30.07
CA ALA A 445 9.55 46.48 31.27
C ALA A 445 10.51 46.60 32.45
N ASN A 446 9.98 46.39 33.67
CA ASN A 446 10.81 46.26 34.85
C ASN A 446 10.19 45.27 35.86
N ASN A 447 10.98 44.81 36.84
CA ASN A 447 10.54 43.82 37.84
C ASN A 447 9.81 44.44 39.05
N TYR A 448 9.57 45.75 39.06
CA TYR A 448 9.01 46.47 40.21
C TYR A 448 7.65 47.09 39.86
N PRO A 449 6.64 47.00 40.75
CA PRO A 449 5.37 47.65 40.51
C PRO A 449 5.53 49.16 40.35
N PHE A 450 4.89 49.72 39.32
CA PHE A 450 4.91 51.15 39.06
C PHE A 450 4.25 51.91 40.24
N VAL A 451 5.03 52.72 40.97
CA VAL A 451 4.54 53.56 42.07
C VAL A 451 4.46 55.01 41.58
N ASP A 452 3.25 55.58 41.55
CA ASP A 452 2.97 56.95 41.05
C ASP A 452 3.64 58.07 41.90
N ASN A 453 4.34 57.74 43.01
CA ASN A 453 4.94 58.71 43.93
C ASN A 453 6.41 58.37 44.25
N GLY A 454 7.33 59.21 43.74
CA GLY A 454 8.71 59.31 44.25
C GLY A 454 9.78 59.17 43.18
N ASN A 455 10.71 60.13 43.16
CA ASN A 455 11.89 60.17 42.29
C ASN A 455 12.65 58.82 42.29
N ASN A 456 12.52 58.04 41.22
CA ASN A 456 13.18 56.74 41.08
C ASN A 456 14.54 56.89 40.37
N GLU A 457 15.61 57.04 41.13
CA GLU A 457 17.01 56.89 40.68
C GLU A 457 17.44 55.42 40.46
N LYS A 458 16.50 54.49 40.26
CA LYS A 458 16.77 53.10 39.85
C LYS A 458 15.89 52.68 38.66
N ASN A 459 15.88 53.48 37.60
CA ASN A 459 15.27 53.09 36.32
C ASN A 459 16.21 52.17 35.54
N SER A 460 16.35 50.92 35.96
CA SER A 460 16.89 49.87 35.10
C SER A 460 15.72 49.18 34.38
N GLY A 461 15.01 49.93 33.53
CA GLY A 461 14.11 49.31 32.57
C GLY A 461 14.92 48.44 31.61
N TYR A 462 14.33 47.34 31.18
CA TYR A 462 14.92 46.44 30.19
C TYR A 462 13.97 46.23 29.03
N ASP A 463 14.52 45.81 27.90
CA ASP A 463 13.73 45.45 26.73
C ASP A 463 12.89 44.20 27.05
N CYS A 464 11.56 44.37 27.05
CA CYS A 464 10.63 43.30 27.39
C CYS A 464 10.71 42.14 26.41
N HIS A 465 10.96 42.40 25.13
CA HIS A 465 11.04 41.37 24.09
C HIS A 465 12.28 40.49 24.29
N GLN A 466 13.44 41.10 24.49
CA GLN A 466 14.69 40.40 24.72
C GLN A 466 14.62 39.54 26.00
N HIS A 467 14.07 40.09 27.09
CA HIS A 467 13.91 39.37 28.35
C HIS A 467 13.01 38.13 28.21
N ILE A 468 11.93 38.22 27.44
CA ILE A 468 11.07 37.06 27.16
C ILE A 468 11.79 36.01 26.32
N LEU A 469 12.55 36.42 25.31
CA LEU A 469 13.31 35.46 24.49
C LEU A 469 14.36 34.73 25.33
N GLU A 470 15.07 35.44 26.21
CA GLU A 470 16.03 34.84 27.15
C GLU A 470 15.35 33.85 28.10
N PHE A 471 14.19 34.22 28.67
CA PHE A 471 13.38 33.33 29.50
C PHE A 471 12.95 32.05 28.76
N LEU A 472 12.62 32.15 27.47
CA LEU A 472 12.25 31.00 26.65
C LEU A 472 13.46 30.13 26.27
N GLU A 473 14.67 30.69 26.23
CA GLU A 473 15.93 30.00 25.89
C GLU A 473 16.63 29.36 27.11
N GLU A 474 16.47 29.90 28.32
CA GLU A 474 17.14 29.44 29.54
C GLU A 474 16.76 27.99 29.93
N LYS A 475 17.62 27.03 29.55
CA LYS A 475 17.53 25.60 29.89
C LYS A 475 18.41 25.18 31.10
N LYS A 476 18.39 25.90 32.23
CA LYS A 476 19.19 25.49 33.43
C LYS A 476 18.37 25.22 34.69
N ALA A 477 18.53 23.97 35.16
CA ALA A 477 18.30 23.31 36.45
C ALA A 477 17.45 23.95 37.58
N SER A 478 16.61 23.06 38.16
CA SER A 478 16.02 23.02 39.51
C SER A 478 14.99 24.07 39.98
N GLU A 479 14.88 25.26 39.38
CA GLU A 479 13.85 26.25 39.77
C GLU A 479 13.14 26.86 38.54
N ARG A 480 12.53 26.02 37.71
CA ARG A 480 11.84 26.48 36.50
C ARG A 480 10.57 27.26 36.86
N LYS A 481 10.55 28.56 36.54
CA LYS A 481 9.31 29.32 36.40
C LYS A 481 8.75 29.00 35.02
N ASP A 482 7.53 28.47 34.97
CA ASP A 482 6.87 28.06 33.71
C ASP A 482 5.93 29.15 33.17
N VAL A 483 5.83 30.26 33.90
CA VAL A 483 4.82 31.31 33.71
C VAL A 483 5.47 32.67 33.87
N MET A 484 5.19 33.56 32.92
CA MET A 484 5.48 34.98 33.01
C MET A 484 4.20 35.81 33.01
N VAL A 485 4.18 36.93 33.72
CA VAL A 485 3.01 37.81 33.84
C VAL A 485 3.45 39.22 33.47
N LEU A 486 2.85 39.80 32.43
CA LEU A 486 3.12 41.17 32.00
C LEU A 486 2.00 42.10 32.46
N GLN A 487 2.26 42.90 33.49
CA GLN A 487 1.30 43.85 34.04
C GLN A 487 1.54 45.24 33.43
N GLY A 488 0.52 46.10 33.44
CA GLY A 488 0.65 47.47 32.96
C GLY A 488 -0.69 48.19 32.83
N LYS A 489 -0.68 49.53 32.90
CA LYS A 489 -1.89 50.38 32.75
C LYS A 489 -2.56 50.16 31.38
N SER A 490 -3.84 50.49 31.24
CA SER A 490 -4.50 50.45 29.92
C SER A 490 -3.78 51.37 28.93
N GLY A 491 -3.67 50.98 27.67
CA GLY A 491 -2.93 51.73 26.65
C GLY A 491 -1.40 51.57 26.67
N SER A 492 -0.83 50.78 27.61
CA SER A 492 0.63 50.51 27.67
C SER A 492 1.19 49.66 26.51
N GLY A 493 0.36 49.22 25.57
CA GLY A 493 0.80 48.44 24.40
C GLY A 493 0.95 46.93 24.63
N LYS A 494 0.44 46.37 25.74
CA LYS A 494 0.54 44.92 26.07
C LYS A 494 0.03 44.00 24.95
N SER A 495 -1.19 44.20 24.46
CA SER A 495 -1.77 43.38 23.40
C SER A 495 -0.98 43.45 22.10
N LEU A 496 -0.50 44.65 21.75
CA LEU A 496 0.35 44.87 20.59
C LEU A 496 1.70 44.16 20.73
N PHE A 497 2.30 44.21 21.93
CA PHE A 497 3.49 43.45 22.26
C PHE A 497 3.26 41.93 22.16
N CYS A 498 2.15 41.41 22.69
CA CYS A 498 1.81 39.98 22.59
C CYS A 498 1.74 39.51 21.13
N ARG A 499 1.13 40.30 20.24
CA ARG A 499 1.08 40.01 18.79
C ARG A 499 2.45 40.16 18.11
N HIS A 500 3.26 41.12 18.53
CA HIS A 500 4.63 41.27 18.05
C HIS A 500 5.53 40.09 18.46
N LEU A 501 5.40 39.63 19.70
CA LEU A 501 6.06 38.44 20.22
C LEU A 501 5.65 37.19 19.43
N GLU A 502 4.34 36.98 19.24
CA GLU A 502 3.83 35.89 18.40
C GLU A 502 4.46 35.91 17.00
N ASN A 503 4.55 37.09 16.37
CA ASN A 503 5.17 37.24 15.05
C ASN A 503 6.66 36.86 15.06
N THR A 504 7.39 37.28 16.09
CA THR A 504 8.82 36.96 16.23
C THR A 504 9.02 35.45 16.40
N LEU A 505 8.26 34.83 17.29
CA LEU A 505 8.35 33.39 17.53
C LEU A 505 8.02 32.59 16.27
N TRP A 506 7.01 32.98 15.49
CA TRP A 506 6.72 32.34 14.20
C TRP A 506 7.78 32.58 13.13
N LYS A 507 8.45 33.74 13.09
CA LYS A 507 9.57 34.01 12.18
C LYS A 507 10.78 33.12 12.50
N ASN A 508 10.98 32.83 13.77
CA ASN A 508 12.09 31.99 14.26
C ASN A 508 11.75 30.48 14.26
N TYR A 509 10.49 30.12 13.98
CA TYR A 509 10.04 28.73 13.88
C TYR A 509 10.40 28.14 12.51
N ASP A 510 11.29 27.14 12.52
CA ASP A 510 11.87 26.48 11.34
C ASP A 510 11.27 25.10 11.06
N ASN A 511 10.05 24.83 11.56
CA ASN A 511 9.39 23.51 11.52
C ASN A 511 10.18 22.38 12.21
N ASN A 512 11.15 22.73 13.06
CA ASN A 512 11.85 21.74 13.88
C ASN A 512 10.97 21.34 15.08
N LEU A 513 10.77 20.03 15.28
CA LEU A 513 9.97 19.46 16.38
C LEU A 513 10.50 19.82 17.79
N THR A 514 11.74 20.29 17.89
CA THR A 514 12.35 20.70 19.18
C THR A 514 11.94 22.10 19.64
N LYS A 515 11.40 22.95 18.76
CA LYS A 515 10.91 24.29 19.08
C LYS A 515 9.42 24.25 19.43
N ALA A 516 9.05 25.00 20.45
CA ALA A 516 7.66 25.09 20.87
C ALA A 516 6.84 25.96 19.90
N LEU A 517 5.60 25.54 19.62
CA LEU A 517 4.67 26.26 18.76
C LEU A 517 4.05 27.46 19.49
N PRO A 518 4.20 28.70 18.97
CA PRO A 518 3.56 29.86 19.55
C PRO A 518 2.07 29.89 19.22
N VAL A 519 1.24 30.12 20.23
CA VAL A 519 -0.22 30.22 20.10
C VAL A 519 -0.72 31.43 20.88
N TYR A 520 -1.18 32.45 20.16
CA TYR A 520 -1.87 33.58 20.77
C TYR A 520 -3.33 33.23 21.09
N ILE A 521 -3.75 33.55 22.31
CA ILE A 521 -5.10 33.35 22.84
C ILE A 521 -5.62 34.69 23.35
N SER A 522 -6.69 35.19 22.72
CA SER A 522 -7.46 36.32 23.24
C SER A 522 -8.52 35.78 24.19
N LEU A 523 -8.33 35.98 25.49
CA LEU A 523 -9.31 35.58 26.51
C LEU A 523 -10.69 36.18 26.28
N PRO A 524 -10.85 37.48 25.93
CA PRO A 524 -12.16 38.06 25.65
C PRO A 524 -12.95 37.31 24.56
N LYS A 525 -12.24 36.77 23.56
CA LYS A 525 -12.84 36.02 22.44
C LYS A 525 -13.10 34.56 22.77
N CYS A 526 -12.32 33.95 23.66
CA CYS A 526 -12.37 32.51 23.93
C CYS A 526 -13.08 32.14 25.25
N TYR A 527 -13.17 33.06 26.21
CA TYR A 527 -13.65 32.76 27.55
C TYR A 527 -15.17 32.63 27.66
N HIS A 528 -15.63 31.51 28.23
CA HIS A 528 -17.02 31.27 28.61
C HIS A 528 -17.12 30.68 30.02
N GLU A 529 -18.03 31.22 30.84
CA GLU A 529 -18.21 30.89 32.28
C GLU A 529 -18.52 29.40 32.54
N SER A 530 -19.10 28.68 31.57
CA SER A 530 -19.49 27.28 31.71
C SER A 530 -18.33 26.28 31.55
N ILE A 531 -17.14 26.70 31.13
CA ILE A 531 -16.04 25.81 30.71
C ILE A 531 -14.66 26.38 31.12
N GLU A 532 -14.57 26.93 32.33
CA GLU A 532 -13.31 27.52 32.82
C GLU A 532 -12.14 26.53 32.77
N HIS A 533 -12.38 25.24 33.08
CA HIS A 533 -11.33 24.24 33.20
C HIS A 533 -10.62 23.82 31.89
N ASP A 534 -11.03 24.33 30.72
CA ASP A 534 -10.48 23.87 29.44
C ASP A 534 -10.21 25.00 28.41
N ILE A 535 -9.87 26.21 28.88
CA ILE A 535 -9.65 27.41 28.03
C ILE A 535 -8.65 27.16 26.89
N ILE A 536 -7.55 26.43 27.14
CA ILE A 536 -6.54 26.14 26.10
C ILE A 536 -7.13 25.23 25.01
N SER A 537 -7.86 24.19 25.39
CA SER A 537 -8.50 23.28 24.43
C SER A 537 -9.54 24.02 23.60
N GLN A 538 -10.32 24.92 24.21
CA GLN A 538 -11.25 25.79 23.49
C GLN A 538 -10.54 26.70 22.49
N ALA A 539 -9.46 27.35 22.91
CA ALA A 539 -8.66 28.21 22.05
C ALA A 539 -8.03 27.43 20.87
N LEU A 540 -7.67 26.17 21.06
CA LEU A 540 -7.21 25.31 19.96
C LEU A 540 -8.38 24.89 19.05
N GLN A 541 -9.58 24.64 19.60
CA GLN A 541 -10.78 24.35 18.83
C GLN A 541 -11.22 25.53 17.95
N THR A 542 -11.19 26.77 18.48
CA THR A 542 -11.47 27.97 17.67
C THR A 542 -10.43 28.15 16.55
N LYS A 543 -9.22 27.62 16.74
CA LYS A 543 -8.17 27.54 15.71
C LYS A 543 -8.25 26.26 14.85
N GLN A 544 -9.43 25.66 14.72
CA GLN A 544 -9.72 24.52 13.84
C GLN A 544 -8.91 23.25 14.16
N ILE A 545 -8.52 23.07 15.42
CA ILE A 545 -7.95 21.81 15.93
C ILE A 545 -9.05 21.02 16.64
N ASN A 546 -9.37 19.85 16.09
CA ASN A 546 -10.45 19.01 16.60
C ASN A 546 -10.17 18.50 18.01
N LYS A 547 -11.20 18.46 18.86
CA LYS A 547 -11.11 18.02 20.26
C LYS A 547 -10.45 16.64 20.43
N GLU A 548 -10.76 15.71 19.54
CA GLU A 548 -10.20 14.35 19.56
C GLU A 548 -8.68 14.32 19.35
N THR A 549 -8.14 15.33 18.66
CA THR A 549 -6.72 15.43 18.31
C THR A 549 -5.92 16.27 19.32
N ILE A 550 -6.58 17.11 20.13
CA ILE A 550 -5.91 17.99 21.11
C ILE A 550 -5.06 17.20 22.10
N ASP A 551 -5.57 16.08 22.61
CA ASP A 551 -4.80 15.25 23.55
C ASP A 551 -3.59 14.60 22.88
N ILE A 552 -3.73 14.15 21.63
CA ILE A 552 -2.62 13.59 20.83
C ILE A 552 -1.56 14.66 20.60
N ILE A 553 -1.98 15.87 20.26
CA ILE A 553 -1.10 17.02 20.06
C ILE A 553 -0.38 17.40 21.35
N ARG A 554 -1.08 17.40 22.49
CA ARG A 554 -0.52 17.72 23.81
C ARG A 554 0.63 16.79 24.21
N GLU A 555 0.55 15.52 23.82
CA GLU A 555 1.58 14.51 24.10
C GLU A 555 2.80 14.63 23.18
N ASN A 556 2.64 15.22 21.98
CA ASN A 556 3.67 15.19 20.92
C ASN A 556 4.27 16.55 20.57
N ILE A 557 3.66 17.66 21.02
CA ILE A 557 4.04 19.02 20.63
C ILE A 557 4.20 19.90 21.86
N SER A 558 5.31 20.64 21.91
CA SER A 558 5.52 21.71 22.89
C SER A 558 4.88 23.01 22.41
N PHE A 559 4.28 23.78 23.31
CA PHE A 559 3.61 25.04 23.00
C PHE A 559 4.17 26.20 23.84
N VAL A 560 4.12 27.40 23.26
CA VAL A 560 4.22 28.68 23.98
C VAL A 560 2.88 29.38 23.83
N PHE A 561 2.11 29.43 24.92
CA PHE A 561 0.83 30.13 24.92
C PHE A 561 1.02 31.59 25.32
N ILE A 562 0.59 32.51 24.46
CA ILE A 562 0.55 33.96 24.72
C ILE A 562 -0.90 34.30 24.98
N ILE A 563 -1.26 34.59 26.23
CA ILE A 563 -2.65 34.77 26.63
C ILE A 563 -2.86 36.25 26.99
N ASP A 564 -3.78 36.91 26.27
CA ASP A 564 -4.03 38.35 26.36
C ASP A 564 -5.48 38.66 26.79
N GLY A 565 -5.67 39.82 27.43
CA GLY A 565 -6.98 40.35 27.81
C GLY A 565 -7.60 39.72 29.07
N PHE A 566 -6.77 39.36 30.06
CA PHE A 566 -7.28 38.82 31.33
C PHE A 566 -8.08 39.86 32.13
N ASP A 567 -7.65 41.12 32.10
CA ASP A 567 -8.33 42.26 32.72
C ASP A 567 -9.76 42.44 32.19
N GLU A 568 -10.00 42.17 30.92
CA GLU A 568 -11.33 42.26 30.29
C GLU A 568 -12.30 41.14 30.70
N ILE A 569 -11.78 40.01 31.17
CA ILE A 569 -12.60 38.89 31.66
C ILE A 569 -12.65 38.80 33.18
N PHE A 570 -11.88 39.63 33.90
CA PHE A 570 -11.71 39.55 35.34
C PHE A 570 -13.03 39.60 36.11
N ASP A 571 -13.92 40.51 35.74
CA ASP A 571 -15.23 40.62 36.39
C ASP A 571 -16.14 39.41 36.17
N ARG A 572 -15.98 38.70 35.05
CA ARG A 572 -16.72 37.46 34.76
C ARG A 572 -16.11 36.29 35.51
N TYR A 573 -14.78 36.20 35.53
CA TYR A 573 -14.01 35.19 36.26
C TYR A 573 -14.18 35.30 37.78
N ASN A 574 -14.32 36.50 38.33
CA ASN A 574 -14.45 36.69 39.78
C ASN A 574 -15.85 36.31 40.31
N LYS A 575 -16.85 36.19 39.43
CA LYS A 575 -18.23 35.80 39.78
C LYS A 575 -18.43 34.30 39.96
N THR A 576 -17.53 33.48 39.42
CA THR A 576 -17.57 32.02 39.46
C THR A 576 -16.82 31.48 40.68
N LYS A 577 -17.52 30.73 41.54
CA LYS A 577 -17.02 30.21 42.83
C LYS A 577 -16.04 29.01 42.69
N ILE A 578 -15.17 28.97 41.68
CA ILE A 578 -14.26 27.83 41.47
C ILE A 578 -12.80 28.31 41.42
N LYS A 579 -12.07 28.00 42.49
CA LYS A 579 -10.65 28.33 42.69
C LYS A 579 -9.75 27.24 42.11
N SER A 580 -9.30 27.35 40.86
CA SER A 580 -7.99 26.83 40.41
C SER A 580 -7.78 26.89 38.90
N ILE A 581 -7.07 27.91 38.38
CA ILE A 581 -6.38 27.86 37.07
C ILE A 581 -5.09 28.69 37.14
N PHE A 582 -3.98 28.15 36.60
CA PHE A 582 -2.66 28.77 36.43
C PHE A 582 -2.54 29.37 35.01
N MET A 583 -1.97 30.58 34.85
CA MET A 583 -2.00 31.35 33.59
C MET A 583 -0.79 32.31 33.47
N ILE A 584 -0.20 32.41 32.27
CA ILE A 584 0.53 33.61 31.83
C ILE A 584 -0.54 34.61 31.50
N ALA A 585 -0.67 35.70 32.24
CA ALA A 585 -1.77 36.64 32.04
C ALA A 585 -1.24 38.07 32.04
N SER A 586 -1.74 38.89 31.14
CA SER A 586 -1.61 40.34 31.24
C SER A 586 -2.60 40.84 32.29
N ILE A 587 -2.15 41.01 33.54
CA ILE A 587 -3.05 41.29 34.69
C ILE A 587 -2.99 42.78 35.09
N TRP A 588 -4.14 43.36 35.44
CA TRP A 588 -4.25 44.70 36.05
C TRP A 588 -4.11 44.66 37.58
N ALA A 589 -3.62 45.75 38.16
CA ALA A 589 -2.80 45.83 39.38
C ALA A 589 -3.34 45.31 40.73
N ASN A 590 -4.46 44.58 40.84
CA ASN A 590 -4.93 44.10 42.15
C ASN A 590 -5.71 42.78 42.09
N GLY A 591 -5.04 41.65 42.37
CA GLY A 591 -5.70 40.47 42.95
C GLY A 591 -5.42 39.12 42.29
N MET A 592 -4.33 38.44 42.69
CA MET A 592 -4.25 36.96 42.72
C MET A 592 -3.06 36.47 43.59
N PRO A 593 -3.29 35.95 44.81
CA PRO A 593 -2.18 35.54 45.70
C PRO A 593 -1.60 34.13 45.47
N LYS A 594 -2.26 33.24 44.70
CA LYS A 594 -1.89 31.81 44.64
C LYS A 594 -1.12 31.35 43.40
N LEU A 595 -1.06 32.18 42.36
CA LEU A 595 -0.37 31.88 41.08
C LEU A 595 1.12 32.31 41.12
N LEU A 596 1.48 33.14 42.09
CA LEU A 596 2.76 33.86 42.18
C LEU A 596 3.94 33.01 42.68
N SER A 597 3.74 31.78 43.16
CA SER A 597 4.84 30.97 43.69
C SER A 597 5.74 30.33 42.63
N ARG A 598 5.32 30.32 41.35
CA ARG A 598 6.08 29.78 40.20
C ARG A 598 6.10 30.72 38.98
N ALA A 599 5.72 31.98 39.16
CA ALA A 599 5.58 32.95 38.07
C ALA A 599 6.62 34.09 38.18
N GLU A 600 7.12 34.56 37.05
CA GLU A 600 7.88 35.80 36.94
C GLU A 600 6.95 36.96 36.58
N VAL A 601 6.99 38.05 37.35
CA VAL A 601 6.10 39.20 37.15
C VAL A 601 6.91 40.39 36.66
N MET A 602 6.50 40.94 35.52
CA MET A 602 7.04 42.14 34.91
C MET A 602 5.97 43.23 34.85
N TYR A 603 6.40 44.49 34.91
CA TYR A 603 5.56 45.69 34.98
C TYR A 603 5.89 46.70 33.88
#